data_AF-A0A8T4YPV5-F1
#
_entry.id   AF-A0A8T4YPV5-F1
#
_cell.length_a   1.000
_cell.length_b   1.000
_cell.length_c   1.000
_cell.angle_alpha   90.00
_cell.angle_beta   90.00
_cell.angle_gamma   90.00
#
_symmetry.space_group_name_H-M   'P 1'
#
loop_
_entity.id
_entity.type
_entity.pdbx_description
1 polymer ?
#
loop_
_entity_poly.entity_id
_entity_poly.type
_entity_poly.pdbx_seq_one_letter_code
_entity_poly.pdbx_strand_id
1 'polypeptide(L)'
;MRGSTWSSWPSGSWRISPKGDSEVPIWRTRGKYRKEMKGGYSKKLYNQRSKDETVFSVVKRLMGEHLSSRLVRTRNRELALRLAAYNAHRLINIT
;
A
#
# COMPACT_ATOMS: atom_id res chain seq x y z
N MET A 1 -37.42 -24.37 -10.72
CA MET A 1 -36.52 -23.62 -11.65
C MET A 1 -36.53 -22.17 -11.17
N ARG A 2 -35.47 -21.47 -10.76
CA ARG A 2 -34.03 -21.44 -11.10
C ARG A 2 -33.29 -21.29 -9.75
N GLY A 3 -32.24 -22.03 -9.43
CA GLY A 3 -30.96 -22.04 -10.12
C GLY A 3 -29.93 -21.48 -9.14
N SER A 4 -29.44 -22.35 -8.26
CA SER A 4 -28.27 -22.16 -7.42
C SER A 4 -27.03 -21.94 -8.29
N THR A 5 -26.30 -20.85 -8.07
CA THR A 5 -24.90 -20.73 -8.50
C THR A 5 -24.07 -20.27 -7.31
N TRP A 6 -23.40 -21.23 -6.69
CA TRP A 6 -22.14 -20.99 -5.98
C TRP A 6 -21.11 -20.44 -6.98
N SER A 7 -20.17 -19.63 -6.50
CA SER A 7 -18.77 -19.49 -6.98
C SER A 7 -18.34 -18.03 -7.17
N SER A 8 -17.69 -17.49 -6.14
CA SER A 8 -16.40 -16.79 -6.27
C SER A 8 -16.04 -16.22 -4.90
N TRP A 9 -15.36 -17.00 -4.07
CA TRP A 9 -14.51 -16.42 -3.04
C TRP A 9 -13.46 -15.55 -3.75
N PRO A 10 -13.38 -14.23 -3.54
CA PRO A 10 -12.25 -13.49 -4.02
C PRO A 10 -11.08 -13.82 -3.08
N SER A 11 -10.23 -14.71 -3.58
CA SER A 11 -8.83 -14.91 -3.19
C SER A 11 -8.23 -13.67 -2.51
N GLY A 12 -7.69 -13.86 -1.31
CA GLY A 12 -7.13 -12.85 -0.42
C GLY A 12 -6.11 -11.92 -1.05
N SER A 13 -6.60 -10.87 -1.72
CA SER A 13 -5.85 -9.67 -2.05
C SER A 13 -6.66 -8.49 -1.52
N TRP A 14 -6.30 -7.99 -0.33
CA TRP A 14 -6.83 -6.74 0.21
C TRP A 14 -6.33 -5.56 -0.64
N ARG A 15 -6.79 -5.44 -1.89
CA ARG A 15 -6.68 -4.17 -2.60
C ARG A 15 -7.60 -3.20 -1.89
N ILE A 16 -7.00 -2.17 -1.30
CA ILE A 16 -7.73 -0.98 -0.85
C ILE A 16 -8.18 -0.25 -2.13
N SER A 17 -9.23 -0.80 -2.75
CA SER A 17 -9.88 -0.25 -3.94
C SER A 17 -10.90 0.79 -3.46
N PRO A 18 -10.77 2.08 -3.85
CA PRO A 18 -11.64 3.16 -3.35
C PRO A 18 -13.12 3.00 -3.75
N LYS A 19 -13.40 2.13 -4.72
CA LYS A 19 -14.66 2.13 -5.48
C LYS A 19 -15.56 0.92 -5.22
N GLY A 20 -15.07 -0.13 -4.55
CA GLY A 20 -15.82 -1.37 -4.36
C GLY A 20 -16.86 -1.34 -3.23
N ASP A 21 -16.76 -0.36 -2.32
CA ASP A 21 -17.62 -0.25 -1.14
C ASP A 21 -18.72 0.82 -1.32
N SER A 22 -19.26 0.98 -2.52
CA SER A 22 -20.25 2.03 -2.84
C SER A 22 -21.59 1.84 -2.11
N GLU A 23 -21.88 0.65 -1.59
CA GLU A 23 -23.16 0.37 -0.92
C GLU A 23 -23.16 0.69 0.57
N VAL A 24 -21.98 0.82 1.21
CA VAL A 24 -21.90 1.11 2.65
C VAL A 24 -21.76 2.61 2.90
N PRO A 25 -22.64 3.21 3.71
CA PRO A 25 -22.54 4.63 4.04
C PRO A 25 -21.26 4.94 4.85
N ILE A 26 -20.81 6.20 4.80
CA ILE A 26 -19.53 6.66 5.40
C ILE A 26 -19.47 6.37 6.90
N TRP A 27 -20.58 6.53 7.64
CA TRP A 27 -20.62 6.26 9.08
C TRP A 27 -20.43 4.78 9.45
N ARG A 28 -20.82 3.85 8.56
CA ARG A 28 -20.57 2.40 8.72
C ARG A 28 -19.16 1.97 8.33
N THR A 29 -18.44 2.81 7.56
CA THR A 29 -17.08 2.49 7.10
C THR A 29 -16.10 2.60 8.27
N ARG A 30 -15.30 1.57 8.53
CA ARG A 30 -14.34 1.56 9.64
C ARG A 30 -12.97 2.07 9.21
N GLY A 31 -12.31 2.85 10.07
CA GLY A 31 -10.95 3.36 9.86
C GLY A 31 -10.90 4.76 9.24
N LYS A 32 -10.08 5.62 9.82
CA LYS A 32 -9.93 7.04 9.46
C LYS A 32 -9.70 7.25 7.96
N TYR A 33 -8.66 6.62 7.42
CA TYR A 33 -8.29 6.76 6.01
C TYR A 33 -9.36 6.23 5.03
N ARG A 34 -10.14 5.21 5.41
CA ARG A 34 -11.23 4.69 4.56
C ARG A 34 -12.43 5.63 4.50
N LYS A 35 -12.72 6.34 5.60
CA LYS A 35 -13.75 7.40 5.60
C LYS A 35 -13.29 8.61 4.78
N GLU A 36 -12.03 9.01 4.92
CA GLU A 36 -11.43 10.10 4.13
C GLU A 36 -11.42 9.76 2.62
N MET A 37 -11.11 8.52 2.25
CA MET A 37 -11.19 8.04 0.86
C MET A 37 -12.62 8.11 0.28
N LYS A 38 -13.67 8.00 1.10
CA LYS A 38 -15.07 8.15 0.64
C LYS A 38 -15.54 9.61 0.60
N GLY A 39 -14.96 10.48 1.44
CA GLY A 39 -15.32 11.90 1.55
C GLY A 39 -14.89 12.77 0.36
N GLY A 40 -14.12 12.21 -0.57
CA GLY A 40 -13.57 12.93 -1.71
C GLY A 40 -12.06 13.11 -1.58
N TYR A 41 -11.31 12.53 -2.50
CA TYR A 41 -9.87 12.70 -2.60
C TYR A 41 -9.50 13.08 -4.02
N SER A 42 -8.41 13.83 -4.18
CA SER A 42 -7.92 14.16 -5.52
C SER A 42 -7.31 12.91 -6.15
N LYS A 43 -7.91 12.46 -7.26
CA LYS A 43 -7.42 11.31 -8.03
C LYS A 43 -5.96 11.50 -8.46
N LYS A 44 -5.52 12.75 -8.67
CA LYS A 44 -4.13 13.12 -8.98
C LYS A 44 -3.15 12.68 -7.88
N LEU A 45 -3.47 12.88 -6.61
CA LEU A 45 -2.63 12.40 -5.50
C LEU A 45 -2.65 10.87 -5.40
N TYR A 46 -3.82 10.26 -5.55
CA TYR A 46 -3.95 8.80 -5.51
C TYR A 46 -3.12 8.09 -6.59
N ASN A 47 -3.05 8.66 -7.80
CA ASN A 47 -2.27 8.08 -8.90
C ASN A 47 -0.76 8.04 -8.60
N GLN A 48 -0.25 8.85 -7.65
CA GLN A 48 1.16 8.79 -7.23
C GLN A 48 1.51 7.53 -6.45
N ARG A 49 0.52 6.80 -5.90
CA ARG A 49 0.72 5.54 -5.17
C ARG A 49 1.49 4.49 -6.00
N SER A 50 1.22 4.43 -7.31
CA SER A 50 1.93 3.52 -8.22
C SER A 50 3.44 3.76 -8.22
N LYS A 51 3.87 5.02 -8.06
CA LYS A 51 5.27 5.41 -7.97
C LYS A 51 5.88 4.92 -6.66
N ASP A 52 5.18 5.12 -5.55
CA ASP A 52 5.64 4.66 -4.23
C ASP A 52 5.79 3.14 -4.20
N GLU A 53 4.78 2.41 -4.68
CA GLU A 53 4.83 0.94 -4.77
C GLU A 53 6.03 0.46 -5.61
N THR A 54 6.34 1.16 -6.70
CA THR A 54 7.51 0.87 -7.54
C THR A 54 8.80 1.12 -6.78
N VAL A 55 8.94 2.28 -6.11
CA VAL A 55 10.14 2.61 -5.32
C VAL A 55 10.37 1.57 -4.22
N PHE A 56 9.33 1.25 -3.44
CA PHE A 56 9.45 0.21 -2.40
C PHE A 56 9.75 -1.18 -2.97
N SER A 57 9.24 -1.49 -4.16
CA SER A 57 9.56 -2.74 -4.87
C SER A 57 11.04 -2.80 -5.25
N VAL A 58 11.62 -1.70 -5.75
CA VAL A 58 13.05 -1.61 -6.08
C VAL A 58 13.92 -1.69 -4.83
N VAL A 59 13.60 -0.94 -3.77
CA VAL A 59 14.34 -0.96 -2.49
C VAL A 59 14.39 -2.37 -1.91
N LYS A 60 13.26 -3.10 -1.92
CA LYS A 60 13.21 -4.48 -1.42
C LYS A 60 14.03 -5.45 -2.26
N ARG A 61 14.12 -5.25 -3.58
CA ARG A 61 14.97 -6.08 -4.45
C ARG A 61 16.46 -5.83 -4.21
N LEU A 62 16.84 -4.57 -3.99
CA LEU A 62 18.25 -4.19 -3.79
C LEU A 62 18.77 -4.53 -2.39
N MET A 63 17.98 -4.26 -1.35
CA MET A 63 18.41 -4.38 0.05
C MET A 63 17.79 -5.58 0.79
N GLY A 64 16.99 -6.38 0.09
CA GLY A 64 16.29 -7.54 0.65
C GLY A 64 14.97 -7.19 1.32
N GLU A 65 14.09 -8.20 1.41
CA GLU A 65 12.74 -8.09 1.99
C GLU A 65 12.74 -8.28 3.51
N HIS A 66 13.68 -9.04 4.06
CA HIS A 66 13.70 -9.37 5.48
C HIS A 66 14.22 -8.21 6.33
N LEU A 67 13.53 -7.91 7.44
CA LEU A 67 14.00 -7.01 8.49
C LEU A 67 14.51 -7.85 9.65
N SER A 68 15.79 -7.67 10.01
CA SER A 68 16.42 -8.50 11.05
C SER A 68 15.92 -8.16 12.46
N SER A 69 15.33 -6.97 12.63
CA SER A 69 14.98 -6.44 13.95
C SER A 69 13.67 -7.02 14.52
N ARG A 70 13.70 -7.49 15.77
CA ARG A 70 12.50 -7.97 16.49
C ARG A 70 11.56 -6.84 16.95
N LEU A 71 12.12 -5.73 17.42
CA LEU A 71 11.34 -4.61 17.96
C LEU A 71 10.84 -3.68 16.84
N VAL A 72 9.59 -3.23 16.93
CA VAL A 72 8.97 -2.31 15.95
C VAL A 72 9.77 -1.01 15.80
N ARG A 73 10.25 -0.43 16.91
CA ARG A 73 11.05 0.80 16.88
C ARG A 73 12.33 0.64 16.07
N THR A 74 13.00 -0.50 16.23
CA THR A 74 14.25 -0.80 15.50
C THR A 74 13.97 -1.11 14.04
N ARG A 75 12.88 -1.85 13.72
CA ARG A 75 12.42 -2.05 12.33
C ARG A 75 12.15 -0.73 11.61
N ASN A 76 11.54 0.23 12.27
CA ASN A 76 11.29 1.55 11.67
C ASN A 76 12.59 2.30 11.37
N ARG A 77 13.58 2.22 12.27
CA ARG A 77 14.92 2.80 12.05
C ARG A 77 15.64 2.11 10.91
N GLU A 78 15.58 0.78 10.85
CA GLU A 78 16.16 -0.03 9.77
C GLU A 78 15.57 0.34 8.41
N LEU A 79 14.23 0.48 8.32
CA LEU A 79 13.56 0.95 7.11
C LEU A 79 13.98 2.38 6.72
N ALA A 80 14.06 3.29 7.68
CA ALA A 80 14.49 4.67 7.42
C ALA A 80 15.93 4.73 6.86
N LEU A 81 16.84 3.93 7.43
CA LEU A 81 18.23 3.84 6.96
C LEU A 81 18.31 3.24 5.55
N ARG A 82 17.54 2.19 5.25
CA ARG A 82 17.48 1.60 3.89
C ARG A 82 16.99 2.62 2.85
N LEU A 83 15.98 3.41 3.19
CA LEU A 83 15.48 4.47 2.31
C LEU A 83 16.50 5.58 2.10
N ALA A 84 17.20 6.02 3.15
CA ALA A 84 18.26 7.02 3.05
C ALA A 84 19.43 6.51 2.17
N ALA A 85 19.86 5.27 2.38
CA ALA A 85 20.90 4.64 1.58
C ALA A 85 20.49 4.47 0.11
N TYR A 86 19.23 4.09 -0.17
CA TYR A 86 18.72 4.03 -1.54
C TYR A 86 18.73 5.40 -2.22
N ASN A 87 18.33 6.45 -1.51
CA ASN A 87 18.38 7.81 -2.05
C ASN A 87 19.81 8.25 -2.35
N ALA A 88 20.77 7.98 -1.47
CA ALA A 88 22.18 8.28 -1.70
C ALA A 88 22.75 7.49 -2.91
N HIS A 89 22.49 6.19 -2.97
CA HIS A 89 22.89 5.35 -4.10
C HIS A 89 22.31 5.84 -5.43
N ARG A 90 21.04 6.28 -5.41
CA ARG A 90 20.37 6.83 -6.59
C ARG A 90 20.98 8.17 -7.03
N LEU A 91 21.41 9.03 -6.11
CA LEU A 91 22.08 10.29 -6.46
C LEU A 91 23.44 10.04 -7.13
N ILE A 92 24.22 9.10 -6.58
CA ILE A 92 25.55 8.75 -7.12
C ILE A 92 25.43 8.16 -8.53
N ASN A 93 24.48 7.24 -8.75
CA ASN A 93 24.36 6.55 -10.05
C ASN A 93 23.64 7.36 -11.14
N ILE A 94 23.01 8.49 -10.79
CA ILE A 94 22.38 9.41 -11.76
C ILE A 94 23.38 10.45 -12.26
N THR A 95 24.45 10.70 -11.50
CA THR A 95 25.54 11.62 -11.87
C THR A 95 26.56 10.89 -12.73
#